data_AF-A0A7T8K9G4-F1
#
_entry.id   AF-A0A7T8K9G4-F1
#
_cell.length_a   1.000
_cell.length_b   1.000
_cell.length_c   1.000
_cell.angle_alpha   90.00
_cell.angle_beta   90.00
_cell.angle_gamma   90.00
#
_symmetry.space_group_name_H-M   'P 1'
#
loop_
_entity.id
_entity.type
_entity.pdbx_description
1 polymer ?
#
loop_
_entity_poly.entity_id
_entity_poly.type
_entity_poly.pdbx_seq_one_letter_code
_entity_poly.pdbx_strand_id
1 'polypeptide(L)' 'MRHTGQAQLAIFARMISPDGRLKEELLDIVPLKDRTRGIDVKEAMMDVFKKPICLSISSQL' A
#
# COMPACT_ATOMS: atom_id res chain seq x y z
N MET A 1 -4.20 -6.97 -30.53
CA MET A 1 -4.29 -5.95 -29.47
C MET A 1 -3.75 -6.57 -28.19
N ARG A 2 -2.58 -6.15 -27.70
CA ARG A 2 -2.09 -6.60 -26.39
C ARG A 2 -2.79 -5.74 -25.34
N HIS A 3 -3.61 -6.33 -24.48
CA HIS A 3 -3.93 -5.67 -23.21
C HIS A 3 -2.60 -5.56 -22.45
N THR A 4 -1.98 -4.39 -22.48
CA THR A 4 -0.87 -4.09 -21.57
C THR A 4 -1.50 -3.93 -20.19
N GLY A 5 -1.48 -5.00 -19.39
CA GLY A 5 -1.93 -4.93 -18.00
C GLY A 5 -1.17 -3.80 -17.31
N GLN A 6 -1.90 -2.80 -16.82
CA GLN A 6 -1.31 -1.70 -16.08
C GLN A 6 -0.77 -2.28 -14.77
N ALA A 7 0.52 -2.09 -14.49
CA ALA A 7 1.11 -2.54 -13.25
C ALA A 7 0.43 -1.84 -12.06
N GLN A 8 0.24 -2.56 -10.96
CA GLN A 8 -0.36 -2.03 -9.74
C GLN A 8 0.58 -2.25 -8.56
N LEU A 9 0.60 -1.29 -7.64
CA LEU A 9 1.29 -1.36 -6.37
C LEU A 9 0.25 -1.55 -5.27
N ALA A 10 0.23 -2.74 -4.68
CA ALA A 10 -0.54 -3.03 -3.49
C ALA A 10 0.27 -2.64 -2.25
N ILE A 11 -0.35 -1.93 -1.31
CA ILE A 11 0.30 -1.41 -0.10
C ILE A 11 -0.38 -2.03 1.12
N PHE A 12 0.42 -2.66 1.97
CA PHE A 12 -0.04 -3.30 3.19
C PHE A 12 0.56 -2.60 4.41
N ALA A 13 -0.25 -2.37 5.44
CA ALA A 13 0.22 -2.05 6.78
C ALA A 13 0.38 -3.34 7.56
N ARG A 14 1.56 -3.52 8.17
CA ARG A 14 1.83 -4.64 9.06
C ARG A 14 2.13 -4.09 10.45
N MET A 15 1.36 -4.55 11.43
CA MET A 15 1.47 -4.17 12.83
C MET A 15 1.77 -5.41 13.66
N ILE A 16 2.69 -5.26 14.62
CA ILE A 16 2.98 -6.28 15.62
C ILE A 16 2.52 -5.69 16.96
N SER A 17 1.53 -6.33 17.55
CA SER A 17 1.01 -5.97 18.87
C SER A 17 2.00 -6.37 19.98
N PRO A 18 1.94 -5.75 21.17
CA PRO A 18 2.82 -6.09 22.29
C PRO A 18 2.72 -7.56 22.76
N ASP A 19 1.58 -8.21 22.51
CA ASP A 19 1.35 -9.64 22.78
C ASP A 19 1.94 -10.55 21.67
N GLY A 20 2.68 -9.99 20.73
CA GLY A 20 3.32 -10.71 19.62
C GLY A 20 2.38 -11.05 18.47
N ARG A 21 1.11 -10.60 18.48
CA ARG A 21 0.18 -10.86 17.39
C ARG A 21 0.50 -9.97 16.19
N LEU A 22 0.57 -10.58 15.02
CA LEU A 22 0.77 -9.89 13.74
C LEU A 22 -0.57 -9.63 13.07
N LYS A 23 -0.82 -8.37 12.71
CA LYS A 23 -1.97 -7.94 11.91
C LYS A 23 -1.46 -7.32 10.61
N GLU A 24 -2.01 -7.76 9.48
CA GLU A 24 -1.73 -7.20 8.17
C GLU A 24 -3.03 -6.72 7.52
N GLU A 25 -3.03 -5.49 7.02
CA GLU A 25 -4.18 -4.87 6.36
C GLU A 25 -3.77 -4.25 5.03
N LEU A 26 -4.55 -4.54 3.98
CA LEU A 26 -4.41 -3.85 2.69
C LEU A 26 -4.90 -2.41 2.86
N LEU A 27 -4.03 -1.44 2.60
CA LEU A 27 -4.35 0.00 2.70
C LEU A 27 -4.86 0.58 1.38
N ASP A 28 -4.17 0.29 0.27
CA ASP A 28 -4.52 0.84 -1.05
C ASP A 28 -3.94 -0.07 -2.16
N ILE A 29 -4.53 0.04 -3.35
CA ILE A 29 -3.99 -0.52 -4.59
C ILE A 29 -3.90 0.64 -5.58
N VAL A 30 -2.68 1.09 -5.85
CA VAL A 30 -2.45 2.22 -6.75
C VAL A 30 -1.91 1.76 -8.10
N PRO A 31 -2.47 2.24 -9.22
CA PRO A 31 -1.91 1.96 -10.53
C PRO A 31 -0.56 2.68 -10.69
N LEU A 32 0.43 1.99 -11.23
CA LEU A 32 1.69 2.59 -11.65
C LEU A 32 1.51 3.23 -13.04
N LYS A 33 2.16 4.37 -13.25
CA LYS A 33 1.99 5.16 -14.49
C LYS A 33 2.51 4.46 -15.72
N ASP A 34 3.68 3.83 -15.64
CA ASP A 34 4.41 3.40 -16.84
C ASP A 34 5.04 2.01 -16.67
N ARG A 35 5.93 1.84 -15.69
CA ARG A 35 6.63 0.58 -15.39
C ARG A 35 6.73 0.32 -13.88
N THR A 36 7.46 -0.72 -13.52
CA THR A 36 7.76 -1.13 -12.14
C THR A 36 9.19 -0.74 -11.72
N ARG A 37 9.74 0.36 -12.24
CA ARG A 37 11.06 0.83 -11.81
C ARG A 37 10.96 1.41 -10.40
N GLY A 38 12.08 1.46 -9.69
CA GLY A 38 12.11 2.03 -8.34
C GLY A 38 11.58 3.47 -8.26
N ILE A 39 11.79 4.28 -9.32
CA ILE A 39 11.25 5.65 -9.38
C ILE A 39 9.72 5.67 -9.47
N ASP A 40 9.12 4.77 -10.25
CA ASP A 40 7.67 4.67 -10.41
C ASP A 40 6.99 4.28 -9.09
N VAL A 41 7.60 3.34 -8.36
CA VAL A 41 7.13 2.91 -7.02
C VAL A 41 7.27 4.03 -6.00
N LYS A 42 8.39 4.76 -6.01
CA LYS A 42 8.62 5.89 -5.10
C LYS A 42 7.58 6.98 -5.31
N GLU A 43 7.32 7.39 -6.55
CA GLU A 43 6.33 8.41 -6.87
C GLU A 43 4.92 7.97 -6.42
N ALA A 44 4.53 6.73 -6.73
CA ALA A 44 3.24 6.17 -6.30
C ALA A 44 3.11 6.14 -4.76
N MET A 45 4.16 5.76 -4.03
CA MET A 45 4.16 5.81 -2.56
C MET A 45 4.04 7.23 -2.02
N MET A 46 4.75 8.21 -2.60
CA MET A 46 4.66 9.61 -2.16
C MET A 46 3.24 10.16 -2.29
N ASP A 47 2.50 9.74 -3.32
CA ASP A 47 1.09 10.13 -3.49
C ASP A 47 0.18 9.46 -2.46
N VAL A 48 0.46 8.23 -2.05
CA VAL A 48 -0.27 7.53 -0.99
C VAL A 48 -0.04 8.20 0.36
N PHE A 49 1.20 8.59 0.68
CA PHE A 49 1.53 9.27 1.95
C PHE A 49 0.95 10.68 2.08
N LYS A 50 0.54 11.32 0.97
CA LYS A 50 -0.21 12.60 1.02
C LYS A 50 -1.64 12.41 1.51
N LYS A 51 -2.20 11.20 1.42
CA LYS A 51 -3.54 10.88 1.92
C LYS A 51 -3.42 10.59 3.42
N PRO A 52 -4.38 11.04 4.26
CA PRO A 52 -4.46 10.57 5.63
C PRO A 52 -4.68 9.05 5.63
N ILE A 53 -3.72 8.30 6.18
CA ILE A 53 -3.85 6.85 6.33
C ILE A 53 -4.81 6.61 7.50
N CYS A 54 -6.05 6.23 7.18
CA CYS A 54 -6.98 5.74 8.20
C CYS A 54 -6.56 4.32 8.58
N LEU A 55 -5.64 4.21 9.53
CA LEU A 55 -5.45 2.95 10.24
C LEU A 55 -6.69 2.77 11.12
N SER A 56 -7.62 1.94 10.66
CA SER A 56 -8.71 1.45 11.52
C SER A 56 -8.10 0.44 12.50
N ILE A 57 -7.26 0.94 13.40
CA ILE A 57 -6.82 0.21 14.59
C ILE A 57 -8.08 0.13 15.46
N SER A 58 -8.94 -0.85 15.15
CA SER A 58 -10.08 -1.18 16.00
C SER A 58 -9.52 -1.38 17.39
N SER A 59 -9.99 -0.54 18.32
CA SER A 59 -9.69 -0.55 19.73
C SER A 59 -9.97 -1.94 20.31
N GLN A 60 -8.96 -2.81 20.26
CA GLN A 60 -8.86 -4.05 21.03
C GLN A 60 -7.53 -4.07 21.79
N LEU A 61 -7.12 -2.89 22.25
CA LEU A 61 -6.20 -2.71 23.37
C LEU A 61 -7.03 -2.63 24.65
#